data_AF-F4NA84-F1
#
_entry.id   AF-F4NA84-F1
#
_cell.length_a   1.000
_cell.length_b   1.000
_cell.length_c   1.000
_cell.angle_alpha   90.00
_cell.angle_beta   90.00
_cell.angle_gamma   90.00
#
_symmetry.space_group_name_H-M   'P 1'
#
loop_
_entity.id
_entity.type
_entity.pdbx_description
1 polymer ?
#
loop_
_entity_poly.entity_id
_entity_poly.type
_entity_poly.pdbx_seq_one_letter_code
_entity_poly.pdbx_strand_id
1 'polypeptide(L)'
;MENNNIKYQNFSDMFELAKYVSSKIDQEEGRNIVIRVLENWDSVCKESKEIWVNLIERAGFYPYISNLDHEKLSLQGSLRRNWFKSENLEDVYFHVKQKEIEIALNKNENIVVSAPTSFGKSLIIEEVIASKKYDNLLIIQPTLALIDETRRKLNKYNDYNIVVNSKQEMKDKNIFILTAERVLEMKSLPQINFLVVDEFYKISNRINDERIDVLNIAIARIMYMNPQILFLTPNIDEISKSFLEKYNINFLNTTFSMVTNEIINIEYNSSKDKKRNYLIY
;
A
#
# COMPACT_ATOMS: atom_id res chain seq x y z
N MET A 1 7.16 -26.36 11.36
CA MET A 1 6.64 -27.49 10.58
C MET A 1 7.16 -27.34 9.17
N GLU A 2 7.96 -28.28 8.67
CA GLU A 2 8.37 -28.27 7.26
C GLU A 2 7.13 -28.43 6.38
N ASN A 3 7.02 -27.56 5.40
CA ASN A 3 5.79 -27.16 4.70
C ASN A 3 5.28 -28.19 3.67
N ASN A 4 5.77 -29.44 3.68
CA ASN A 4 5.63 -30.37 2.56
C ASN A 4 4.52 -31.43 2.69
N ASN A 5 3.66 -31.36 3.72
CA ASN A 5 2.62 -32.38 3.93
C ASN A 5 1.25 -31.86 4.41
N ILE A 6 0.98 -30.55 4.32
CA ILE A 6 -0.35 -30.03 4.68
C ILE A 6 -1.33 -30.42 3.59
N LYS A 7 -2.26 -31.33 3.90
CA LYS A 7 -3.36 -31.68 3.00
C LYS A 7 -4.53 -30.75 3.27
N TYR A 8 -4.70 -29.71 2.44
CA TYR A 8 -5.79 -28.73 2.58
C TYR A 8 -7.20 -29.35 2.66
N GLN A 9 -7.38 -30.52 2.06
CA GLN A 9 -8.63 -31.28 2.04
C GLN A 9 -8.90 -32.08 3.34
N ASN A 10 -7.93 -32.19 4.25
CA ASN A 10 -8.08 -32.93 5.51
C ASN A 10 -8.38 -31.99 6.68
N PHE A 11 -9.51 -32.22 7.37
CA PHE A 11 -9.92 -31.38 8.49
C PHE A 11 -8.94 -31.39 9.67
N SER A 12 -8.38 -32.55 10.04
CA SER A 12 -7.44 -32.67 11.17
C SER A 12 -6.17 -31.85 10.91
N ASP A 13 -5.64 -31.93 9.69
CA ASP A 13 -4.45 -31.16 9.28
C ASP A 13 -4.74 -29.66 9.31
N MET A 14 -5.88 -29.23 8.76
CA MET A 14 -6.29 -27.83 8.74
C MET A 14 -6.61 -27.28 10.13
N PHE A 15 -7.16 -28.11 11.03
CA PHE A 15 -7.46 -27.70 12.40
C PHE A 15 -6.19 -27.53 13.24
N GLU A 16 -5.25 -28.47 13.18
CA GLU A 16 -3.95 -28.34 13.86
C GLU A 16 -3.16 -27.14 13.32
N LEU A 17 -3.20 -26.91 12.00
CA LEU A 17 -2.62 -25.72 11.40
C LEU A 17 -3.29 -24.44 11.90
N ALA A 18 -4.62 -24.38 11.94
CA ALA A 18 -5.36 -23.23 12.44
C ALA A 18 -5.03 -22.92 13.91
N LYS A 19 -4.87 -23.95 14.75
CA LYS A 19 -4.46 -23.81 16.15
C LYS A 19 -3.06 -23.22 16.27
N TYR A 20 -2.12 -23.72 15.48
CA TYR A 20 -0.77 -23.17 15.42
C TYR A 20 -0.79 -21.70 14.97
N VAL A 21 -1.46 -21.40 13.86
CA VAL A 21 -1.62 -20.05 13.31
C VAL A 21 -2.26 -19.11 14.32
N SER A 22 -3.29 -19.52 15.05
CA SER A 22 -3.94 -18.70 16.07
C SER A 22 -2.96 -18.21 17.15
N SER A 23 -1.91 -18.98 17.46
CA SER A 23 -0.89 -18.60 18.44
C SER A 23 0.18 -17.63 17.89
N LYS A 24 0.21 -17.47 16.55
CA LYS A 24 1.23 -16.71 15.81
C LYS A 24 0.65 -15.65 14.88
N ILE A 25 -0.66 -15.43 14.89
CA ILE A 25 -1.39 -14.63 13.92
C ILE A 25 -0.95 -13.15 13.87
N ASP A 26 -0.48 -12.62 14.98
CA ASP A 26 0.04 -11.26 15.10
C ASP A 26 1.50 -11.14 14.61
N GLN A 27 2.15 -12.28 14.30
CA GLN A 27 3.51 -12.39 13.78
C GLN A 27 3.48 -12.60 12.26
N GLU A 28 4.59 -12.28 11.59
CA GLU A 28 4.73 -12.45 10.14
C GLU A 28 4.53 -13.91 9.71
N GLU A 29 5.06 -14.86 10.49
CA GLU A 29 4.89 -16.30 10.26
C GLU A 29 3.41 -16.71 10.17
N GLY A 30 2.59 -16.29 11.14
CA GLY A 30 1.15 -16.61 11.15
C GLY A 30 0.44 -15.99 9.96
N ARG A 31 0.74 -14.72 9.64
CA ARG A 31 0.17 -14.04 8.47
C ARG A 31 0.54 -14.73 7.16
N ASN A 32 1.79 -15.16 7.01
CA ASN A 32 2.26 -15.87 5.81
C ASN A 32 1.52 -17.20 5.62
N ILE A 33 1.25 -17.92 6.69
CA ILE A 33 0.43 -19.15 6.61
C ILE A 33 -1.01 -18.83 6.20
N VAL A 34 -1.61 -17.76 6.73
CA VAL A 34 -2.96 -17.33 6.31
C VAL A 34 -3.00 -17.00 4.81
N ILE A 35 -1.99 -16.29 4.29
CA ILE A 35 -1.89 -16.00 2.86
C ILE A 35 -1.82 -17.29 2.04
N ARG A 36 -0.99 -18.27 2.44
CA ARG A 36 -0.91 -19.58 1.77
C ARG A 36 -2.24 -20.34 1.78
N VAL A 37 -3.02 -20.22 2.86
CA VAL A 37 -4.35 -20.82 2.95
C VAL A 37 -5.34 -20.10 2.02
N LEU A 38 -5.26 -18.77 1.93
CA LEU A 38 -6.05 -17.98 0.98
C LEU A 38 -5.73 -18.33 -0.47
N GLU A 39 -4.46 -18.50 -0.82
CA GLU A 39 -4.00 -18.93 -2.15
C GLU A 39 -4.54 -20.32 -2.54
N ASN A 40 -4.81 -21.18 -1.56
CA ASN A 40 -5.32 -22.54 -1.75
C ASN A 40 -6.79 -22.69 -1.31
N TRP A 41 -7.56 -21.58 -1.21
CA TRP A 41 -8.87 -21.55 -0.56
C TRP A 41 -9.89 -22.57 -1.11
N ASP A 42 -9.86 -22.83 -2.40
CA ASP A 42 -10.77 -23.78 -3.05
C ASP A 42 -10.49 -25.23 -2.65
N SER A 43 -9.25 -25.53 -2.28
CA SER A 43 -8.83 -26.85 -1.80
C SER A 43 -9.03 -27.04 -0.29
N VAL A 44 -9.32 -25.97 0.46
CA VAL A 44 -9.55 -26.04 1.91
C VAL A 44 -10.87 -26.77 2.20
N CYS A 45 -10.81 -27.79 3.06
CA CYS A 45 -11.99 -28.55 3.49
C CYS A 45 -13.07 -27.64 4.09
N LYS A 46 -14.33 -27.84 3.69
CA LYS A 46 -15.46 -26.95 4.02
C LYS A 46 -15.66 -26.79 5.52
N GLU A 47 -15.41 -27.86 6.27
CA GLU A 47 -15.56 -27.96 7.72
C GLU A 47 -14.61 -27.04 8.49
N SER A 48 -13.46 -26.66 7.91
CA SER A 48 -12.51 -25.76 8.55
C SER A 48 -12.63 -24.29 8.09
N LYS A 49 -13.38 -24.01 7.01
CA LYS A 49 -13.45 -22.68 6.41
C LYS A 49 -13.90 -21.60 7.39
N GLU A 50 -14.85 -21.90 8.28
CA GLU A 50 -15.30 -20.92 9.30
C GLU A 50 -14.17 -20.52 10.25
N ILE A 51 -13.34 -21.48 10.69
CA ILE A 51 -12.18 -21.21 11.55
C ILE A 51 -11.19 -20.31 10.81
N TRP A 52 -10.93 -20.62 9.54
CA TRP A 52 -10.02 -19.83 8.72
C TRP A 52 -10.54 -18.44 8.42
N VAL A 53 -11.83 -18.24 8.16
CA VAL A 53 -12.43 -16.89 8.02
C VAL A 53 -12.17 -16.06 9.27
N ASN A 54 -12.38 -16.62 10.47
CA ASN A 54 -12.10 -15.92 11.72
C ASN A 54 -10.61 -15.57 11.88
N LEU A 55 -9.69 -16.45 11.44
CA LEU A 55 -8.25 -16.17 11.44
C LEU A 55 -7.87 -15.10 10.41
N ILE A 56 -8.48 -15.09 9.23
CA ILE A 56 -8.30 -14.07 8.19
C ILE A 56 -8.77 -12.71 8.71
N GLU A 57 -9.95 -12.65 9.35
CA GLU A 57 -10.46 -11.43 10.02
C GLU A 57 -9.48 -10.94 11.09
N ARG A 58 -9.00 -11.86 11.95
CA ARG A 58 -8.05 -11.53 13.00
C ARG A 58 -6.71 -11.04 12.45
N ALA A 59 -6.22 -11.63 11.36
CA ALA A 59 -5.02 -11.18 10.66
C ALA A 59 -5.19 -9.81 9.99
N GLY A 60 -6.42 -9.32 9.87
CA GLY A 60 -6.72 -8.04 9.25
C GLY A 60 -6.81 -8.08 7.72
N PHE A 61 -7.02 -9.26 7.14
CA PHE A 61 -7.03 -9.52 5.69
C PHE A 61 -8.43 -9.39 5.05
N TYR A 62 -9.16 -8.34 5.43
CA TYR A 62 -10.51 -8.05 4.91
C TYR A 62 -10.68 -7.98 3.38
N PRO A 63 -9.68 -7.54 2.58
CA PRO A 63 -9.79 -7.55 1.12
C PRO A 63 -10.03 -8.95 0.55
N TYR A 64 -9.61 -10.01 1.24
CA TYR A 64 -9.84 -11.38 0.79
C TYR A 64 -11.23 -11.88 1.18
N ILE A 65 -11.77 -11.44 2.31
CA ILE A 65 -13.05 -11.91 2.85
C ILE A 65 -14.22 -11.50 1.96
N SER A 66 -14.11 -10.36 1.27
CA SER A 66 -15.19 -9.87 0.41
C SER A 66 -15.51 -10.78 -0.77
N ASN A 67 -14.53 -11.57 -1.22
CA ASN A 67 -14.63 -12.42 -2.41
C ASN A 67 -15.00 -13.87 -2.07
N LEU A 68 -15.07 -14.22 -0.79
CA LEU A 68 -15.42 -15.55 -0.35
C LEU A 68 -16.96 -15.59 -0.21
N ASP A 69 -17.62 -16.48 -0.96
CA ASP A 69 -19.08 -16.68 -0.91
C ASP A 69 -19.56 -16.91 0.53
N HIS A 70 -20.23 -15.92 1.12
CA HIS A 70 -20.54 -15.92 2.54
C HIS A 70 -21.97 -15.47 2.81
N GLU A 71 -22.92 -16.40 2.64
CA GLU A 71 -24.29 -16.26 3.17
C GLU A 71 -24.36 -16.25 4.72
N LYS A 72 -23.24 -16.34 5.45
CA LYS A 72 -23.24 -16.54 6.92
C LYS A 72 -22.09 -15.87 7.66
N LEU A 73 -21.84 -14.57 7.43
CA LEU A 73 -21.11 -13.81 8.45
C LEU A 73 -22.02 -13.63 9.67
N SER A 74 -21.48 -13.84 10.88
CA SER A 74 -22.17 -13.44 12.09
C SER A 74 -22.35 -11.91 12.10
N LEU A 75 -23.31 -11.39 12.86
CA LEU A 75 -23.51 -9.93 12.99
C LEU A 75 -22.21 -9.20 13.37
N GLN A 76 -21.39 -9.80 14.24
CA GLN A 76 -20.10 -9.26 14.63
C GLN A 76 -19.10 -9.24 13.46
N GLY A 77 -19.04 -10.33 12.67
CA GLY A 77 -18.22 -10.40 11.45
C GLY A 77 -18.65 -9.34 10.43
N SER A 78 -19.96 -9.19 10.19
CA SER A 78 -20.50 -8.16 9.31
C SER A 78 -20.15 -6.74 9.76
N LEU A 79 -20.25 -6.45 11.05
CA LEU A 79 -19.89 -5.14 11.59
C LEU A 79 -18.40 -4.84 11.42
N ARG A 80 -17.53 -5.81 11.75
CA ARG A 80 -16.07 -5.68 11.54
C ARG A 80 -15.77 -5.46 10.07
N ARG A 81 -16.31 -6.29 9.18
CA ARG A 81 -16.10 -6.15 7.74
C ARG A 81 -16.52 -4.77 7.22
N ASN A 82 -17.68 -4.26 7.63
CA ASN A 82 -18.15 -2.94 7.23
C ASN A 82 -17.25 -1.82 7.73
N TRP A 83 -16.66 -1.93 8.93
CA TRP A 83 -15.67 -0.98 9.42
C TRP A 83 -14.45 -0.85 8.49
N PHE A 84 -14.04 -1.96 7.88
CA PHE A 84 -12.92 -1.99 6.92
C PHE A 84 -13.33 -1.71 5.48
N LYS A 85 -14.62 -1.50 5.18
CA LYS A 85 -15.05 -1.05 3.85
C LYS A 85 -14.60 0.40 3.65
N SER A 86 -14.15 0.73 2.45
CA SER A 86 -13.96 2.12 2.05
C SER A 86 -15.30 2.84 1.98
N GLU A 87 -15.32 4.11 2.39
CA GLU A 87 -16.49 4.99 2.25
C GLU A 87 -16.58 5.60 0.84
N ASN A 88 -15.46 5.68 0.11
CA ASN A 88 -15.34 6.43 -1.13
C ASN A 88 -15.13 5.54 -2.38
N LEU A 89 -14.65 4.31 -2.20
CA LEU A 89 -14.38 3.34 -3.26
C LEU A 89 -15.38 2.19 -3.17
N GLU A 90 -16.11 1.97 -4.27
CA GLU A 90 -17.11 0.93 -4.36
C GLU A 90 -16.48 -0.47 -4.24
N ASP A 91 -17.05 -1.28 -3.34
CA ASP A 91 -16.64 -2.66 -3.05
C ASP A 91 -15.16 -2.89 -2.75
N VAL A 92 -14.49 -1.85 -2.27
CA VAL A 92 -13.14 -1.91 -1.75
C VAL A 92 -13.17 -2.11 -0.24
N TYR A 93 -12.34 -3.03 0.23
CA TYR A 93 -12.07 -3.24 1.65
C TYR A 93 -10.59 -3.00 1.90
N PHE A 94 -10.28 -2.35 3.01
CA PHE A 94 -8.92 -2.14 3.48
C PHE A 94 -8.47 -3.29 4.36
N HIS A 95 -7.21 -3.68 4.25
CA HIS A 95 -6.61 -4.46 5.33
C HIS A 95 -6.35 -3.55 6.54
N VAL A 96 -6.06 -4.15 7.71
CA VAL A 96 -5.98 -3.40 8.98
C VAL A 96 -5.07 -2.17 8.94
N LYS A 97 -3.87 -2.30 8.35
CA LYS A 97 -2.91 -1.20 8.21
C LYS A 97 -3.31 -0.09 7.24
N GLN A 98 -4.07 -0.40 6.17
CA GLN A 98 -4.62 0.63 5.29
C GLN A 98 -5.69 1.45 6.00
N LYS A 99 -6.54 0.80 6.82
CA LYS A 99 -7.56 1.50 7.62
C LYS A 99 -6.93 2.42 8.67
N GLU A 100 -5.82 2.03 9.29
CA GLU A 100 -5.05 2.92 10.19
C GLU A 100 -4.63 4.21 9.46
N ILE A 101 -4.18 4.10 8.20
CA ILE A 101 -3.76 5.25 7.38
C ILE A 101 -4.95 6.10 6.98
N GLU A 102 -6.05 5.49 6.54
CA GLU A 102 -7.28 6.21 6.18
C GLU A 102 -7.84 7.01 7.37
N ILE A 103 -7.88 6.42 8.57
CA ILE A 103 -8.29 7.12 9.80
C ILE A 103 -7.39 8.33 10.09
N ALA A 104 -6.06 8.18 9.99
CA ALA A 104 -5.11 9.27 10.20
C ALA A 104 -5.31 10.40 9.18
N LEU A 105 -5.46 10.05 7.90
CA LEU A 105 -5.70 11.02 6.83
C LEU A 105 -7.02 11.78 7.02
N ASN A 106 -8.08 11.08 7.45
CA ASN A 106 -9.38 11.69 7.75
C ASN A 106 -9.31 12.68 8.92
N LYS A 107 -8.39 12.46 9.88
CA LYS A 107 -8.09 13.39 10.98
C LYS A 107 -7.21 14.58 10.57
N ASN A 108 -6.90 14.74 9.27
CA ASN A 108 -5.96 15.73 8.74
C ASN A 108 -4.51 15.55 9.25
N GLU A 109 -4.13 14.34 9.66
CA GLU A 109 -2.76 14.05 10.06
C GLU A 109 -1.87 13.87 8.82
N ASN A 110 -0.61 14.32 8.93
CA ASN A 110 0.43 14.02 7.95
C ASN A 110 1.05 12.67 8.28
N ILE A 111 1.30 11.83 7.27
CA ILE A 111 1.79 10.47 7.51
C ILE A 111 2.88 10.04 6.52
N VAL A 112 3.90 9.35 7.04
CA VAL A 112 4.85 8.55 6.27
C VAL A 112 4.49 7.08 6.43
N VAL A 113 4.37 6.37 5.31
CA VAL A 113 4.09 4.94 5.26
C VAL A 113 5.30 4.22 4.67
N SER A 114 6.05 3.53 5.54
CA SER A 114 7.09 2.57 5.17
C SER A 114 6.47 1.18 5.15
N ALA A 115 6.28 0.65 3.93
CA ALA A 115 5.61 -0.62 3.72
C ALA A 115 6.08 -1.30 2.42
N PRO A 116 6.01 -2.64 2.30
CA PRO A 116 6.39 -3.35 1.09
C PRO A 116 5.49 -2.95 -0.11
N THR A 117 5.92 -3.25 -1.33
CA THR A 117 5.15 -2.92 -2.55
C THR A 117 3.79 -3.61 -2.56
N SER A 118 3.74 -4.86 -2.10
CA SER A 118 2.53 -5.67 -1.94
C SER A 118 1.53 -5.17 -0.89
N PHE A 119 1.85 -4.10 -0.16
CA PHE A 119 0.93 -3.45 0.78
C PHE A 119 -0.26 -2.78 0.08
N GLY A 120 -0.16 -2.48 -1.22
CA GLY A 120 -1.25 -1.81 -1.95
C GLY A 120 -1.33 -0.31 -1.66
N LYS A 121 -0.19 0.37 -1.51
CA LYS A 121 -0.10 1.82 -1.23
C LYS A 121 -0.92 2.67 -2.21
N SER A 122 -0.98 2.28 -3.49
CA SER A 122 -1.76 3.00 -4.52
C SER A 122 -3.26 3.03 -4.24
N LEU A 123 -3.80 2.12 -3.43
CA LEU A 123 -5.21 2.13 -3.03
C LEU A 123 -5.52 3.30 -2.08
N ILE A 124 -4.56 3.69 -1.24
CA ILE A 124 -4.69 4.83 -0.32
C ILE A 124 -4.75 6.14 -1.12
N ILE A 125 -3.94 6.26 -2.17
CA ILE A 125 -3.98 7.42 -3.07
C ILE A 125 -5.37 7.53 -3.72
N GLU A 126 -5.90 6.41 -4.20
CA GLU A 126 -7.24 6.37 -4.79
C GLU A 126 -8.33 6.75 -3.79
N GLU A 127 -8.25 6.27 -2.55
CA GLU A 127 -9.19 6.62 -1.48
C GLU A 127 -9.25 8.13 -1.26
N VAL A 128 -8.09 8.76 -1.14
CA VAL A 128 -7.98 10.21 -0.94
C VAL A 128 -8.60 10.97 -2.11
N ILE A 129 -8.33 10.56 -3.35
CA ILE A 129 -8.90 11.20 -4.53
C ILE A 129 -10.42 11.00 -4.59
N ALA A 130 -10.88 9.77 -4.30
CA ALA A 130 -12.29 9.43 -4.30
C ALA A 130 -13.09 10.17 -3.21
N SER A 131 -12.44 10.56 -2.11
CA SER A 131 -13.06 11.39 -1.06
C SER A 131 -13.47 12.80 -1.53
N LYS A 132 -12.92 13.27 -2.65
CA LYS A 132 -13.16 14.60 -3.24
C LYS A 132 -12.93 15.79 -2.29
N LYS A 133 -12.22 15.57 -1.19
CA LYS A 133 -11.96 16.56 -0.13
C LYS A 133 -10.98 17.66 -0.56
N TYR A 134 -10.14 17.38 -1.54
CA TYR A 134 -9.06 18.28 -2.00
C TYR A 134 -9.30 18.69 -3.44
N ASP A 135 -9.20 19.98 -3.74
CA ASP A 135 -9.39 20.47 -5.12
C ASP A 135 -8.13 20.30 -5.95
N ASN A 136 -6.95 20.56 -5.35
CA ASN A 136 -5.67 20.43 -6.03
C ASN A 136 -4.75 19.47 -5.27
N LEU A 137 -4.47 18.32 -5.89
CA LEU A 137 -3.61 17.29 -5.35
C LEU A 137 -2.35 17.17 -6.20
N LEU A 138 -1.19 17.04 -5.55
CA LEU A 138 0.08 16.78 -6.22
C LEU A 138 0.60 15.40 -5.82
N ILE A 139 0.85 14.55 -6.82
CA ILE A 139 1.49 13.25 -6.68
C ILE A 139 2.86 13.36 -7.35
N ILE A 140 3.91 13.33 -6.55
CA ILE A 140 5.29 13.27 -7.04
C ILE A 140 5.68 11.81 -7.24
N GLN A 141 6.01 11.47 -8.48
CA GLN A 141 6.41 10.13 -8.91
C GLN A 141 7.84 10.16 -9.46
N PRO A 142 8.64 9.09 -9.27
CA PRO A 142 10.06 9.11 -9.58
C PRO A 142 10.36 8.85 -11.07
N THR A 143 9.42 8.30 -11.84
CA THR A 143 9.63 7.96 -13.25
C THR A 143 8.41 8.28 -14.11
N LEU A 144 8.64 8.52 -15.41
CA LEU A 144 7.56 8.70 -16.39
C LEU A 144 6.66 7.47 -16.51
N ALA A 145 7.21 6.27 -16.34
CA ALA A 145 6.44 5.02 -16.40
C ALA A 145 5.39 4.96 -15.27
N LEU A 146 5.77 5.32 -14.04
CA LEU A 146 4.85 5.37 -12.91
C LEU A 146 3.83 6.51 -13.04
N ILE A 147 4.22 7.64 -13.64
CA ILE A 147 3.27 8.71 -13.99
C ILE A 147 2.21 8.18 -14.96
N ASP A 148 2.61 7.48 -16.02
CA ASP A 148 1.67 6.93 -17.00
C ASP A 148 0.75 5.86 -16.40
N GLU A 149 1.29 4.99 -15.55
CA GLU A 149 0.51 4.01 -14.80
C GLU A 149 -0.53 4.68 -13.90
N THR A 150 -0.08 5.62 -13.07
CA THR A 150 -0.94 6.36 -12.13
C THR A 150 -2.00 7.16 -12.90
N ARG A 151 -1.64 7.83 -14.00
CA ARG A 151 -2.58 8.55 -14.87
C ARG A 151 -3.67 7.63 -15.40
N ARG A 152 -3.30 6.47 -15.97
CA ARG A 152 -4.28 5.50 -16.49
C ARG A 152 -5.24 5.04 -15.40
N LYS A 153 -4.73 4.78 -14.19
CA LYS A 153 -5.54 4.37 -13.05
C LYS A 153 -6.52 5.45 -12.60
N LEU A 154 -6.08 6.70 -12.59
CA LEU A 154 -6.87 7.84 -12.10
C LEU A 154 -7.80 8.46 -13.16
N ASN A 155 -7.68 8.08 -14.44
CA ASN A 155 -8.54 8.58 -15.52
C ASN A 155 -10.05 8.40 -15.27
N LYS A 156 -10.46 7.47 -14.39
CA LYS A 156 -11.87 7.28 -14.01
C LYS A 156 -12.46 8.45 -13.21
N TYR A 157 -11.63 9.31 -12.62
CA TYR A 157 -12.07 10.45 -11.81
C TYR A 157 -12.28 11.70 -12.69
N ASN A 158 -13.34 11.70 -13.50
CA ASN A 158 -13.63 12.73 -14.50
C ASN A 158 -13.83 14.15 -13.94
N ASP A 159 -14.10 14.28 -12.64
CA ASP A 159 -14.25 15.58 -11.96
C ASP A 159 -12.92 16.33 -11.81
N TYR A 160 -11.79 15.64 -12.02
CA TYR A 160 -10.45 16.21 -11.92
C TYR A 160 -9.80 16.35 -13.29
N ASN A 161 -9.12 17.47 -13.49
CA ASN A 161 -8.18 17.63 -14.59
C ASN A 161 -6.85 16.95 -14.23
N ILE A 162 -6.45 15.92 -14.98
CA ILE A 162 -5.17 15.24 -14.75
C ILE A 162 -4.05 15.96 -15.50
N VAL A 163 -3.12 16.53 -14.74
CA VAL A 163 -1.99 17.32 -15.24
C VAL A 163 -0.70 16.52 -15.09
N VAL A 164 -0.08 16.13 -16.21
CA VAL A 164 1.18 15.37 -16.23
C VAL A 164 2.34 16.12 -16.86
N ASN A 165 2.07 17.32 -17.39
CA ASN A 165 3.07 18.16 -18.05
C ASN A 165 2.91 19.64 -17.65
N SER A 166 4.02 20.36 -17.59
CA SER A 166 4.10 21.77 -17.15
C SER A 166 3.40 22.77 -18.08
N LYS A 167 2.99 22.34 -19.28
CA LYS A 167 2.32 23.17 -20.29
C LYS A 167 0.81 22.96 -20.40
N GLN A 168 0.24 21.99 -19.68
CA GLN A 168 -1.20 21.75 -19.72
C GLN A 168 -1.96 22.84 -18.97
N GLU A 169 -3.15 23.20 -19.46
CA GLU A 169 -4.03 24.12 -18.76
C GLU A 169 -4.56 23.48 -17.47
N MET A 170 -4.60 24.29 -16.42
CA MET A 170 -5.12 23.93 -15.11
C MET A 170 -6.60 24.36 -15.02
N LYS A 171 -7.42 23.56 -14.34
CA LYS A 171 -8.84 23.86 -14.09
C LYS A 171 -9.07 24.17 -12.61
N ASP A 172 -10.31 24.17 -12.15
CA ASP A 172 -10.64 24.39 -10.74
C ASP A 172 -10.16 23.24 -9.85
N LYS A 173 -10.33 21.99 -10.31
CA LYS A 173 -9.87 20.78 -9.64
C LYS A 173 -8.83 20.06 -10.48
N ASN A 174 -7.67 19.78 -9.89
CA ASN A 174 -6.54 19.17 -10.61
C ASN A 174 -5.90 18.05 -9.79
N ILE A 175 -5.49 16.99 -10.50
CA ILE A 175 -4.55 16.00 -10.00
C ILE A 175 -3.27 16.14 -10.81
N PHE A 176 -2.23 16.69 -10.18
CA PHE A 176 -0.90 16.79 -10.75
C PHE A 176 -0.17 15.46 -10.52
N ILE A 177 0.32 14.82 -11.58
CA ILE A 177 1.13 13.60 -11.50
C ILE A 177 2.45 13.89 -12.19
N LEU A 178 3.45 14.29 -11.41
CA LEU A 178 4.67 14.94 -11.92
C LEU A 178 5.92 14.31 -11.31
N THR A 179 7.06 14.46 -12.00
CA THR A 179 8.35 14.25 -11.37
C THR A 179 8.76 15.48 -10.56
N ALA A 180 9.74 15.35 -9.67
CA ALA A 180 10.25 16.47 -8.88
C ALA A 180 10.79 17.61 -9.77
N GLU A 181 11.48 17.27 -10.87
CA GLU A 181 11.98 18.23 -11.85
C GLU A 181 10.84 19.05 -12.46
N ARG A 182 9.76 18.37 -12.88
CA ARG A 182 8.60 19.06 -13.47
C ARG A 182 7.88 19.95 -12.48
N VAL A 183 7.84 19.58 -11.19
CA VAL A 183 7.31 20.45 -10.13
C VAL A 183 8.12 21.75 -10.06
N LEU A 184 9.45 21.70 -10.22
CA LEU A 184 10.30 22.89 -10.23
C LEU A 184 10.17 23.71 -11.53
N GLU A 185 9.96 23.06 -12.67
CA GLU A 185 9.75 23.74 -13.96
C GLU A 185 8.44 24.52 -14.05
N MET A 186 7.41 24.11 -13.31
CA MET A 186 6.12 24.81 -13.31
C MET A 186 6.29 26.23 -12.77
N LYS A 187 5.99 27.24 -13.60
CA LYS A 187 6.12 28.66 -13.20
C LYS A 187 5.12 29.02 -12.11
N SER A 188 3.88 28.58 -12.24
CA SER A 188 2.81 28.76 -11.27
C SER A 188 2.11 27.43 -11.02
N LEU A 189 1.78 27.20 -9.76
CA LEU A 189 0.91 26.12 -9.30
C LEU A 189 -0.24 26.77 -8.53
N PRO A 190 -1.47 26.24 -8.63
CA PRO A 190 -2.53 26.63 -7.70
C PRO A 190 -2.15 26.18 -6.29
N GLN A 191 -2.93 26.63 -5.31
CA GLN A 191 -2.79 26.17 -3.93
C GLN A 191 -2.94 24.64 -3.88
N ILE A 192 -1.86 23.92 -3.58
CA ILE A 192 -1.88 22.47 -3.40
C ILE A 192 -2.40 22.16 -2.00
N ASN A 193 -3.45 21.35 -1.90
CA ASN A 193 -4.10 21.01 -0.64
C ASN A 193 -3.64 19.64 -0.10
N PHE A 194 -3.19 18.76 -0.98
CA PHE A 194 -2.71 17.42 -0.63
C PHE A 194 -1.49 17.05 -1.45
N LEU A 195 -0.45 16.55 -0.79
CA LEU A 195 0.80 16.13 -1.39
C LEU A 195 1.05 14.64 -1.13
N VAL A 196 1.20 13.87 -2.20
CA VAL A 196 1.75 12.52 -2.17
C VAL A 196 3.17 12.55 -2.71
N VAL A 197 4.12 11.94 -2.01
CA VAL A 197 5.45 11.64 -2.58
C VAL A 197 5.68 10.15 -2.51
N ASP A 198 5.77 9.54 -3.69
CA ASP A 198 6.11 8.12 -3.82
C ASP A 198 7.62 7.92 -3.86
N GLU A 199 8.09 6.76 -3.41
CA GLU A 199 9.52 6.44 -3.22
C GLU A 199 10.31 7.46 -2.38
N PHE A 200 9.73 7.93 -1.27
CA PHE A 200 10.33 8.96 -0.41
C PHE A 200 11.74 8.62 0.16
N TYR A 201 12.09 7.33 0.34
CA TYR A 201 13.41 6.89 0.88
C TYR A 201 14.64 7.45 0.16
N LYS A 202 14.53 7.93 -1.08
CA LYS A 202 15.66 8.57 -1.75
C LYS A 202 16.21 9.75 -0.95
N ILE A 203 15.41 10.37 -0.08
CA ILE A 203 15.84 11.51 0.76
C ILE A 203 16.71 11.09 1.96
N SER A 204 16.54 9.88 2.49
CA SER A 204 17.18 9.51 3.77
C SER A 204 18.61 9.01 3.65
N ASN A 205 19.07 8.57 2.46
CA ASN A 205 20.23 7.68 2.39
C ASN A 205 21.44 8.10 1.56
N ARG A 206 21.52 9.28 0.92
CA ARG A 206 22.77 9.71 0.25
C ARG A 206 22.99 11.22 0.30
N ILE A 207 24.15 11.62 0.85
CA ILE A 207 24.61 13.01 0.96
C ILE A 207 25.17 13.55 -0.38
N ASN A 208 25.25 12.76 -1.46
CA ASN A 208 25.94 13.15 -2.70
C ASN A 208 25.20 12.78 -4.01
N ASP A 209 23.86 12.85 -4.07
CA ASP A 209 23.12 12.60 -5.32
C ASP A 209 22.25 13.82 -5.66
N GLU A 210 22.58 14.53 -6.76
CA GLU A 210 21.90 15.75 -7.21
C GLU A 210 20.37 15.55 -7.33
N ARG A 211 19.89 14.32 -7.56
CA ARG A 211 18.45 14.02 -7.63
C ARG A 211 17.73 14.09 -6.29
N ILE A 212 18.45 13.83 -5.19
CA ILE A 212 17.94 13.96 -3.83
C ILE A 212 17.70 15.43 -3.51
N ASP A 213 18.58 16.30 -4.01
CA ASP A 213 18.45 17.74 -3.87
C ASP A 213 17.22 18.25 -4.63
N VAL A 214 16.98 17.78 -5.86
CA VAL A 214 15.79 18.17 -6.64
C VAL A 214 14.48 17.82 -5.92
N LEU A 215 14.35 16.60 -5.38
CA LEU A 215 13.13 16.19 -4.68
C LEU A 215 12.93 17.01 -3.39
N ASN A 216 14.00 17.24 -2.61
CA ASN A 216 13.92 18.07 -1.41
C ASN A 216 13.50 19.51 -1.72
N ILE A 217 14.04 20.11 -2.77
CA ILE A 217 13.68 21.47 -3.21
C ILE A 217 12.22 21.49 -3.68
N ALA A 218 11.77 20.48 -4.43
CA ALA A 218 10.39 20.36 -4.87
C ALA A 218 9.42 20.24 -3.68
N ILE A 219 9.72 19.38 -2.70
CA ILE A 219 8.92 19.26 -1.47
C ILE A 219 8.91 20.59 -0.73
N ALA A 220 10.07 21.19 -0.47
CA ALA A 220 10.16 22.47 0.24
C ALA A 220 9.33 23.58 -0.43
N ARG A 221 9.37 23.66 -1.77
CA ARG A 221 8.53 24.59 -2.55
C ARG A 221 7.03 24.40 -2.26
N ILE A 222 6.57 23.16 -2.21
CA ILE A 222 5.16 22.82 -2.00
C ILE A 222 4.76 22.99 -0.53
N MET A 223 5.67 22.73 0.41
CA MET A 223 5.43 22.89 1.84
C MET A 223 5.03 24.32 2.24
N TYR A 224 5.44 25.36 1.48
CA TYR A 224 4.98 26.74 1.69
C TYR A 224 3.46 26.91 1.55
N MET A 225 2.80 26.00 0.83
CA MET A 225 1.34 25.98 0.69
C MET A 225 0.65 25.25 1.85
N ASN A 226 1.41 24.65 2.77
CA ASN A 226 0.90 23.87 3.90
C ASN A 226 -0.14 22.78 3.50
N PRO A 227 0.17 21.90 2.52
CA PRO A 227 -0.69 20.79 2.18
C PRO A 227 -0.73 19.75 3.31
N GLN A 228 -1.76 18.91 3.32
CA GLN A 228 -1.68 17.64 4.03
C GLN A 228 -0.79 16.67 3.25
N ILE A 229 -0.05 15.82 3.96
CA ILE A 229 1.07 15.05 3.40
C ILE A 229 0.85 13.55 3.58
N LEU A 230 1.07 12.82 2.49
CA LEU A 230 1.21 11.37 2.47
C LEU A 230 2.54 10.99 1.79
N PHE A 231 3.54 10.60 2.58
CA PHE A 231 4.78 10.07 2.05
C PHE A 231 4.72 8.55 1.99
N LEU A 232 5.01 8.00 0.82
CA LEU A 232 5.00 6.58 0.55
C LEU A 232 6.43 6.13 0.27
N THR A 233 6.86 5.07 0.95
CA THR A 233 8.21 4.54 0.76
C THR A 233 8.20 3.01 0.86
N PRO A 234 9.08 2.30 0.13
CA PRO A 234 9.41 0.91 0.47
C PRO A 234 9.92 0.81 1.91
N ASN A 235 10.00 -0.42 2.40
CA ASN A 235 10.50 -0.72 3.74
C ASN A 235 11.85 -0.08 3.99
N ILE A 236 11.86 0.85 4.93
CA ILE A 236 13.04 1.49 5.50
C ILE A 236 12.94 1.39 7.01
N ASP A 237 14.09 1.35 7.66
CA ASP A 237 14.15 1.17 9.11
C ASP A 237 13.77 2.48 9.84
N GLU A 238 14.29 3.61 9.37
CA GLU A 238 14.13 4.89 10.04
C GLU A 238 13.99 6.07 9.08
N ILE A 239 13.29 7.10 9.55
CA ILE A 239 13.25 8.44 8.98
C ILE A 239 13.77 9.42 10.02
N SER A 240 14.45 10.48 9.57
CA SER A 240 14.97 11.52 10.44
C SER A 240 13.88 12.09 11.37
N LYS A 241 14.10 12.01 12.68
CA LYS A 241 13.19 12.57 13.70
C LYS A 241 12.96 14.07 13.50
N SER A 242 14.02 14.82 13.15
CA SER A 242 13.91 16.26 12.92
C SER A 242 13.01 16.58 11.72
N PHE A 243 12.97 15.71 10.71
CA PHE A 243 12.05 15.85 9.57
C PHE A 243 10.60 15.60 9.99
N LEU A 244 10.35 14.53 10.76
CA LEU A 244 9.02 14.19 11.25
C LEU A 244 8.46 15.29 12.16
N GLU A 245 9.26 15.78 13.11
CA GLU A 245 8.87 16.85 14.04
C GLU A 245 8.62 18.17 13.32
N LYS A 246 9.51 18.56 12.39
CA LYS A 246 9.39 19.82 11.63
C LYS A 246 8.06 19.94 10.89
N TYR A 247 7.53 18.83 10.37
CA TYR A 247 6.32 18.80 9.56
C TYR A 247 5.14 18.12 10.26
N ASN A 248 5.27 17.84 11.56
CA ASN A 248 4.27 17.15 12.39
C ASN A 248 3.72 15.88 11.72
N ILE A 249 4.63 14.97 11.35
CA ILE A 249 4.34 13.77 10.57
C ILE A 249 4.37 12.53 11.45
N ASN A 250 3.31 11.73 11.38
CA ASN A 250 3.24 10.40 11.97
C ASN A 250 3.98 9.38 11.10
N PHE A 251 4.80 8.52 11.70
CA PHE A 251 5.51 7.47 10.98
C PHE A 251 4.87 6.09 11.23
N LEU A 252 4.36 5.49 10.16
CA LEU A 252 3.86 4.12 10.16
C LEU A 252 4.87 3.23 9.42
N ASN A 253 5.56 2.37 10.17
CA ASN A 253 6.46 1.36 9.64
C ASN A 253 5.82 -0.02 9.79
N THR A 254 5.73 -0.80 8.71
CA THR A 254 5.09 -2.11 8.76
C THR A 254 5.64 -3.09 7.71
N THR A 255 5.81 -4.35 8.12
CA THR A 255 6.09 -5.46 7.20
C THR A 255 4.83 -6.14 6.67
N PHE A 256 3.65 -5.56 6.90
CA PHE A 256 2.38 -6.12 6.45
C PHE A 256 2.38 -6.27 4.92
N SER A 257 2.13 -7.49 4.44
CA SER A 257 2.09 -7.84 3.03
C SER A 257 0.83 -8.65 2.77
N MET A 258 0.23 -8.44 1.62
CA MET A 258 -0.91 -9.25 1.15
C MET A 258 -0.47 -10.53 0.44
N VAL A 259 0.81 -10.63 0.07
CA VAL A 259 1.38 -11.78 -0.66
C VAL A 259 2.56 -12.37 0.10
N THR A 260 2.85 -13.64 -0.15
CA THR A 260 4.09 -14.27 0.31
C THR A 260 5.08 -14.38 -0.85
N ASN A 261 6.38 -14.22 -0.56
CA ASN A 261 7.43 -14.48 -1.52
C ASN A 261 8.11 -15.81 -1.17
N GLU A 262 8.14 -16.76 -2.10
CA GLU A 262 8.98 -17.95 -1.95
C GLU A 262 10.34 -17.70 -2.59
N ILE A 263 11.39 -17.67 -1.76
CA ILE A 263 12.76 -17.56 -2.24
C ILE A 263 13.22 -18.97 -2.60
N ILE A 264 13.22 -19.30 -3.90
CA ILE A 264 13.83 -20.52 -4.41
C ILE A 264 15.32 -20.23 -4.62
N ASN A 265 16.15 -20.73 -3.71
CA ASN A 265 17.60 -20.71 -3.88
C ASN A 265 17.98 -21.73 -4.95
N ILE A 266 18.26 -21.26 -6.17
CA ILE A 266 18.80 -22.10 -7.23
C ILE A 266 20.31 -22.21 -7.01
N GLU A 267 20.75 -23.33 -6.46
CA GLU A 267 22.18 -23.66 -6.44
C GLU A 267 22.65 -23.99 -7.87
N TYR A 268 23.53 -23.15 -8.40
CA TYR A 268 24.13 -23.37 -9.71
C TYR A 268 25.20 -24.47 -9.64
N ASN A 269 24.84 -25.69 -10.05
CA ASN A 269 25.79 -26.75 -10.32
C ASN A 269 26.44 -26.57 -11.71
N SER A 270 27.19 -25.49 -11.91
CA SER A 270 28.35 -25.42 -12.81
C SER A 270 28.82 -23.97 -13.02
N SER A 271 30.12 -23.80 -13.12
CA SER A 271 30.84 -22.53 -13.26
C SER A 271 30.71 -21.85 -14.64
N LYS A 272 29.62 -22.08 -15.40
CA LYS A 272 29.43 -21.49 -16.73
C LYS A 272 28.15 -20.67 -16.98
N ASP A 273 27.14 -20.70 -16.10
CA ASP A 273 25.86 -20.01 -16.35
C ASP A 273 25.61 -18.78 -15.46
N LYS A 274 26.67 -18.04 -15.10
CA LYS A 274 26.52 -16.69 -14.51
C LYS A 274 26.07 -15.69 -15.56
N LYS A 275 24.76 -15.65 -15.86
CA LYS A 275 23.95 -14.45 -16.14
C LYS A 275 22.60 -14.87 -16.72
N ARG A 276 21.59 -14.98 -15.86
CA ARG A 276 20.21 -14.52 -16.09
C ARG A 276 19.36 -14.88 -14.86
N ASN A 277 19.20 -13.92 -13.96
CA ASN A 277 18.17 -14.02 -12.93
C ASN A 277 16.82 -13.74 -13.62
N TYR A 278 15.92 -14.71 -13.59
CA TYR A 278 14.52 -14.49 -13.92
C TYR A 278 13.72 -14.43 -12.61
N LEU A 279 12.96 -13.36 -12.43
CA LEU A 279 11.82 -13.33 -11.51
C LEU A 279 10.65 -14.00 -12.23
N ILE A 280 10.04 -15.01 -11.61
CA ILE A 280 8.76 -15.58 -12.04
C ILE A 280 7.69 -14.95 -11.15
N TYR A 281 6.69 -14.34 -11.78
CA TYR A 281 5.57 -13.63 -11.15
C TYR A 281 4.46 -14.59 -10.73
#